data_AF-B4G1J6-F1
#
_entry.id   AF-B4G1J6-F1
#
_cell.length_a   1.000
_cell.length_b   1.000
_cell.length_c   1.000
_cell.angle_alpha   90.00
_cell.angle_beta   90.00
_cell.angle_gamma   90.00
#
_symmetry.space_group_name_H-M   'P 1'
#
loop_
_entity.id
_entity.type
_entity.pdbx_description
1 polymer ?
#
loop_
_entity_poly.entity_id
_entity_poly.type
_entity_poly.pdbx_seq_one_letter_code
_entity_poly.pdbx_strand_id
1 'polypeptide(L)'
;MVTPGSDSPKVSAEVIAEYTVAALRRTVPPAVPGVVFLSGGQSEEEATQNLDAMNKLEVLKPWTLSFSFGRALQQSTLKKWVGKKENVAAAQATFVIRCKANSEAALGKYAGSGAGDAAASESLYVKGYKY
;
A
#
# COMPACT_ATOMS: atom_id res chain seq x y z
N MET A 1 3.61 -5.78 5.80
CA MET A 1 3.12 -6.98 5.10
C MET A 1 4.20 -8.03 5.17
N VAL A 2 3.85 -9.31 5.05
CA VAL A 2 4.83 -10.41 4.94
C VAL A 2 5.21 -10.54 3.46
N THR A 3 6.43 -10.16 3.12
CA THR A 3 6.94 -10.12 1.75
C THR A 3 8.30 -10.81 1.66
N PRO A 4 8.74 -11.22 0.46
CA PRO A 4 10.15 -11.57 0.24
C PRO A 4 11.10 -10.42 0.62
N GLY A 5 12.37 -10.74 0.81
CA GLY A 5 13.42 -9.74 1.00
C GLY A 5 13.62 -8.87 -0.24
N SER A 6 14.22 -7.68 -0.09
CA SER A 6 14.42 -6.73 -1.20
C SER A 6 15.24 -7.29 -2.36
N ASP A 7 16.14 -8.24 -2.06
CA ASP A 7 17.05 -8.86 -3.02
C ASP A 7 16.51 -10.22 -3.52
N SER A 8 15.30 -10.60 -3.10
CA SER A 8 14.61 -11.82 -3.53
C SER A 8 13.70 -11.53 -4.73
N PRO A 9 13.37 -12.55 -5.55
CA PRO A 9 12.36 -12.41 -6.59
C PRO A 9 11.03 -11.89 -6.03
N LYS A 10 10.38 -11.01 -6.79
CA LYS A 10 9.01 -10.57 -6.47
C LYS A 10 8.02 -11.71 -6.63
N VAL A 11 6.95 -11.65 -5.84
CA VAL A 11 5.83 -12.60 -5.87
C VAL A 11 4.52 -11.86 -6.11
N SER A 12 3.44 -12.58 -6.40
CA SER A 12 2.14 -11.95 -6.63
C SER A 12 1.52 -11.41 -5.34
N ALA A 13 0.55 -10.50 -5.49
CA ALA A 13 -0.17 -9.91 -4.36
C ALA A 13 -0.96 -10.94 -3.55
N GLU A 14 -1.46 -12.00 -4.21
CA GLU A 14 -2.18 -13.10 -3.58
C GLU A 14 -1.28 -13.90 -2.63
N VAL A 15 -0.02 -14.15 -3.03
CA VAL A 15 0.97 -14.82 -2.17
C VAL A 15 1.26 -13.95 -0.94
N ILE A 16 1.50 -12.66 -1.13
CA ILE A 16 1.72 -11.72 -0.01
C ILE A 16 0.50 -11.69 0.92
N ALA A 17 -0.70 -11.70 0.35
CA ALA A 17 -1.94 -11.69 1.11
C ALA A 17 -2.12 -12.94 1.97
N GLU A 18 -1.91 -14.13 1.40
CA GLU A 18 -2.02 -15.41 2.11
C GLU A 18 -1.07 -15.45 3.31
N TYR A 19 0.23 -15.21 3.08
CA TYR A 19 1.23 -15.26 4.15
C TYR A 19 1.01 -14.18 5.21
N THR A 20 0.59 -12.98 4.80
CA THR A 20 0.32 -11.89 5.75
C THR A 20 -0.89 -12.20 6.63
N VAL A 21 -2.02 -12.59 6.05
CA VAL A 21 -3.24 -12.88 6.81
C VAL A 21 -3.05 -14.13 7.68
N ALA A 22 -2.36 -15.15 7.19
CA ALA A 22 -2.03 -16.35 7.98
C ALA A 22 -1.18 -16.01 9.20
N ALA A 23 -0.17 -15.15 9.05
CA ALA A 23 0.66 -14.69 10.17
C ALA A 23 -0.17 -13.94 11.22
N LEU A 24 -1.03 -12.99 10.80
CA LEU A 24 -1.89 -12.24 11.71
C LEU A 24 -2.86 -13.18 12.45
N ARG A 25 -3.51 -14.11 11.75
CA ARG A 25 -4.43 -15.09 12.34
C ARG A 25 -3.79 -16.00 13.40
N ARG A 26 -2.48 -16.21 13.32
CA ARG A 26 -1.72 -17.03 14.28
C ARG A 26 -1.24 -16.26 15.50
N THR A 27 -1.32 -14.93 15.49
CA THR A 27 -0.57 -14.09 16.46
C THR A 27 -1.36 -12.91 17.03
N VAL A 28 -2.29 -12.34 16.29
CA VAL A 28 -3.08 -11.19 16.73
C VAL A 28 -4.37 -11.69 17.38
N PRO A 29 -4.75 -11.22 18.57
CA PRO A 29 -6.05 -11.53 19.18
C PRO A 29 -7.21 -10.78 18.50
N PRO A 30 -8.43 -11.37 18.39
CA PRO A 30 -9.61 -10.70 17.82
C PRO A 30 -10.05 -9.41 18.53
N ALA A 31 -9.59 -9.17 19.76
CA ALA A 31 -9.89 -7.94 20.51
C ALA A 31 -9.20 -6.69 19.95
N VAL A 32 -8.17 -6.85 19.11
CA VAL A 32 -7.59 -5.73 18.37
C VAL A 32 -8.65 -5.21 17.38
N PRO A 33 -8.86 -3.90 17.20
CA PRO A 33 -9.90 -3.41 16.29
C PRO A 33 -9.45 -3.41 14.82
N GLY A 34 -8.15 -3.24 14.56
CA GLY A 34 -7.62 -3.16 13.20
C GLY A 34 -6.11 -3.22 13.12
N VAL A 35 -5.62 -3.52 11.92
CA VAL A 35 -4.20 -3.55 11.56
C VAL A 35 -3.99 -2.57 10.42
N VAL A 36 -3.16 -1.55 10.66
CA VAL A 36 -2.77 -0.56 9.64
C VAL A 36 -1.36 -0.87 9.15
N PHE A 37 -1.24 -1.27 7.88
CA PHE A 37 0.03 -1.70 7.34
C PHE A 37 0.92 -0.51 6.99
N LEU A 38 2.21 -0.61 7.30
CA LEU A 38 3.25 0.21 6.69
C LEU A 38 3.51 -0.25 5.25
N SER A 39 3.84 0.67 4.35
CA SER A 39 4.18 0.35 2.96
C SER A 39 5.61 -0.16 2.79
N GLY A 40 6.53 0.21 3.70
CA GLY A 40 7.94 -0.15 3.58
C GLY A 40 8.57 0.47 2.32
N GLY A 41 9.30 -0.34 1.56
CA GLY A 41 9.92 0.04 0.27
C GLY A 41 9.09 -0.29 -0.96
N GLN A 42 7.84 -0.74 -0.79
CA GLN A 42 6.93 -1.02 -1.90
C GLN A 42 6.63 0.25 -2.70
N SER A 43 6.35 0.09 -3.99
CA SER A 43 5.79 1.18 -4.80
C SER A 43 4.39 1.58 -4.31
N GLU A 44 3.88 2.73 -4.75
CA GLU A 44 2.52 3.17 -4.41
C GLU A 44 1.47 2.16 -4.90
N GLU A 45 1.66 1.65 -6.12
CA GLU A 45 0.76 0.67 -6.73
C GLU A 45 0.88 -0.71 -6.08
N GLU A 46 2.10 -1.19 -5.82
CA GLU A 46 2.33 -2.48 -5.16
C GLU A 46 1.71 -2.53 -3.76
N ALA A 47 1.89 -1.46 -2.97
CA ALA A 47 1.29 -1.38 -1.64
C ALA A 47 -0.24 -1.41 -1.69
N THR A 48 -0.84 -0.75 -2.70
CA THR A 48 -2.29 -0.74 -2.93
C THR A 48 -2.79 -2.14 -3.32
N GLN A 49 -2.13 -2.80 -4.27
CA GLN A 49 -2.49 -4.14 -4.76
C GLN A 49 -2.38 -5.19 -3.66
N ASN A 50 -1.32 -5.15 -2.85
CA ASN A 50 -1.15 -6.08 -1.74
C ASN A 50 -2.21 -5.90 -0.65
N LEU A 51 -2.58 -4.65 -0.34
CA LEU A 51 -3.67 -4.35 0.58
C LEU A 51 -5.02 -4.87 0.06
N ASP A 52 -5.29 -4.66 -1.22
CA ASP A 52 -6.51 -5.11 -1.88
C ASP A 52 -6.63 -6.63 -1.87
N ALA A 53 -5.56 -7.34 -2.23
CA ALA A 53 -5.50 -8.80 -2.21
C ALA A 53 -5.77 -9.38 -0.80
N MET A 54 -5.24 -8.77 0.26
CA MET A 54 -5.55 -9.17 1.65
C MET A 54 -7.03 -9.01 1.99
N ASN A 55 -7.65 -7.92 1.53
CA ASN A 55 -9.06 -7.67 1.81
C ASN A 55 -9.99 -8.58 0.97
N LYS A 56 -9.60 -8.95 -0.26
CA LYS A 56 -10.30 -9.92 -1.12
C LYS A 56 -10.18 -11.37 -0.65
N LEU A 57 -9.13 -11.73 0.09
CA LEU A 57 -8.90 -13.12 0.52
C LEU A 57 -10.07 -13.67 1.37
N GLU A 58 -10.72 -14.74 0.92
CA GLU A 58 -11.93 -15.31 1.56
C GLU A 58 -11.60 -16.17 2.79
N VAL A 59 -11.15 -15.52 3.87
CA VAL A 59 -10.91 -16.14 5.18
C VAL A 59 -11.40 -15.22 6.30
N LEU A 60 -11.72 -15.80 7.47
CA LEU A 60 -12.07 -15.00 8.65
C LEU A 60 -10.92 -14.04 9.01
N LYS A 61 -11.21 -12.74 9.01
CA LYS A 61 -10.32 -11.65 9.43
C LYS A 61 -11.09 -10.85 10.47
N PRO A 62 -10.94 -11.11 11.77
CA PRO A 62 -11.71 -10.42 12.81
C PRO A 62 -11.25 -8.98 13.07
N TRP A 63 -10.34 -8.46 12.23
CA TRP A 63 -9.78 -7.11 12.28
C TRP A 63 -10.11 -6.36 10.99
N THR A 64 -10.25 -5.05 11.07
CA THR A 64 -10.11 -4.21 9.86
C THR A 64 -8.66 -4.24 9.37
N LEU A 65 -8.45 -4.50 8.08
CA LEU A 65 -7.14 -4.40 7.43
C LEU A 65 -7.08 -3.11 6.60
N SER A 66 -6.22 -2.19 7.00
CA SER A 66 -6.11 -0.86 6.37
C SER A 66 -4.65 -0.43 6.21
N PHE A 67 -4.41 0.84 5.88
CA PHE A 67 -3.10 1.38 5.56
C PHE A 67 -2.68 2.49 6.52
N SER A 68 -1.38 2.55 6.78
CA SER A 68 -0.67 3.68 7.39
C SER A 68 0.57 3.96 6.54
N PHE A 69 0.34 4.57 5.37
CA PHE A 69 1.34 4.74 4.33
C PHE A 69 1.95 6.14 4.32
N GLY A 70 3.29 6.20 4.31
CA GLY A 70 4.05 7.41 4.02
C GLY A 70 4.38 7.49 2.53
N ARG A 71 5.52 6.89 2.14
CA ARG A 71 6.02 6.92 0.74
C ARG A 71 4.99 6.44 -0.28
N ALA A 72 4.28 5.35 0.00
CA ALA A 72 3.27 4.80 -0.93
C ALA A 72 2.02 5.70 -1.11
N LEU A 73 1.89 6.77 -0.33
CA LEU A 73 0.82 7.75 -0.44
C LEU A 73 1.30 9.08 -1.06
N GLN A 74 2.59 9.40 -0.91
CA GLN A 74 3.12 10.75 -1.14
C GLN A 74 4.12 10.85 -2.29
N GLN A 75 4.71 9.76 -2.80
CA GLN A 75 5.81 9.84 -3.75
C GLN A 75 5.42 10.58 -5.03
N SER A 76 4.32 10.20 -5.67
CA SER A 76 3.86 10.85 -6.91
C SER A 76 3.42 12.29 -6.65
N THR A 77 2.84 12.55 -5.47
CA THR A 77 2.47 13.90 -5.01
C THR A 77 3.70 14.81 -4.92
N LEU A 78 4.77 14.35 -4.28
CA LEU A 78 6.01 15.11 -4.12
C LEU A 78 6.69 15.36 -5.47
N LYS A 79 6.71 14.35 -6.35
CA LYS A 79 7.22 14.49 -7.72
C LYS A 79 6.41 15.46 -8.56
N LYS A 80 5.10 15.55 -8.35
CA LYS A 80 4.26 16.53 -9.05
C LYS A 80 4.46 17.94 -8.50
N TRP A 81 4.62 18.07 -7.18
CA TRP A 81 4.76 19.35 -6.50
C TRP A 81 6.09 20.04 -6.80
N VAL A 82 7.21 19.32 -6.70
CA VAL A 82 8.60 19.84 -6.84
C VAL A 82 8.89 21.12 -6.04
N GLY A 83 8.18 21.36 -4.94
CA GLY A 83 8.34 22.55 -4.11
C GLY A 83 7.77 23.85 -4.70
N LYS A 84 7.08 23.79 -5.85
CA LYS A 84 6.58 24.95 -6.59
C LYS A 84 5.13 25.26 -6.25
N LYS A 85 4.81 26.53 -5.93
CA LYS A 85 3.46 26.94 -5.50
C LYS A 85 2.42 26.74 -6.60
N GLU A 86 2.82 26.97 -7.85
CA GLU A 86 2.00 26.77 -9.04
C GLU A 86 1.55 25.31 -9.23
N ASN A 87 2.26 24.33 -8.64
CA ASN A 87 1.96 22.91 -8.77
C ASN A 87 1.09 22.34 -7.64
N VAL A 88 0.73 23.14 -6.63
CA VAL A 88 0.02 22.65 -5.44
C VAL A 88 -1.29 21.95 -5.81
N ALA A 89 -2.11 22.55 -6.67
CA ALA A 89 -3.38 21.96 -7.08
C ALA A 89 -3.19 20.63 -7.82
N ALA A 90 -2.19 20.56 -8.71
CA ALA A 90 -1.88 19.34 -9.46
C ALA A 90 -1.37 18.22 -8.53
N ALA A 91 -0.51 18.56 -7.56
CA ALA A 91 -0.02 17.61 -6.56
C ALA A 91 -1.13 17.09 -5.64
N GLN A 92 -2.03 17.96 -5.18
CA GLN A 92 -3.20 17.55 -4.39
C GLN A 92 -4.13 16.61 -5.17
N ALA A 93 -4.34 16.86 -6.47
CA ALA A 93 -5.10 15.95 -7.32
C ALA A 93 -4.45 14.56 -7.40
N THR A 94 -3.11 14.50 -7.58
CA THR A 94 -2.35 13.24 -7.53
C THR A 94 -2.47 12.54 -6.18
N PHE A 95 -2.39 13.28 -5.07
CA PHE A 95 -2.55 12.73 -3.73
C PHE A 95 -3.91 12.06 -3.52
N VAL A 96 -4.99 12.74 -3.95
CA VAL A 96 -6.35 12.22 -3.81
C VAL A 96 -6.56 10.91 -4.59
N ILE A 97 -5.90 10.74 -5.75
CA ILE A 97 -5.93 9.47 -6.51
C ILE A 97 -5.40 8.32 -5.65
N ARG A 98 -4.28 8.54 -4.93
CA ARG A 98 -3.70 7.52 -4.05
C ARG A 98 -4.50 7.31 -2.77
N CYS A 99 -5.10 8.35 -2.20
CA CYS A 99 -6.04 8.19 -1.09
C CYS A 99 -7.26 7.34 -1.49
N LYS A 100 -7.86 7.61 -2.65
CA LYS A 100 -9.01 6.84 -3.16
C LYS A 100 -8.66 5.39 -3.43
N ALA A 101 -7.55 5.14 -4.11
CA ALA A 101 -7.12 3.78 -4.43
C ALA A 101 -6.85 2.94 -3.17
N ASN A 102 -6.16 3.49 -2.17
CA ASN A 102 -5.93 2.78 -0.91
C ASN A 102 -7.23 2.60 -0.09
N SER A 103 -8.17 3.56 -0.17
CA SER A 103 -9.50 3.40 0.42
C SER A 103 -10.30 2.28 -0.25
N GLU A 104 -10.23 2.14 -1.57
CA GLU A 104 -10.86 1.04 -2.31
C GLU A 104 -10.19 -0.30 -1.99
N ALA A 105 -8.86 -0.33 -1.87
CA ALA A 105 -8.09 -1.51 -1.49
C ALA A 105 -8.41 -1.99 -0.07
N ALA A 106 -8.63 -1.07 0.88
CA ALA A 106 -9.09 -1.41 2.23
C ALA A 106 -10.49 -2.08 2.24
N LEU A 107 -11.27 -1.92 1.17
CA LEU A 107 -12.56 -2.58 0.98
C LEU A 107 -12.49 -3.80 0.07
N GLY A 108 -11.31 -4.16 -0.46
CA GLY A 108 -11.14 -5.22 -1.45
C GLY A 108 -11.81 -4.90 -2.79
N LYS A 109 -11.94 -3.63 -3.14
CA LYS A 109 -12.65 -3.13 -4.33
C LYS A 109 -11.76 -2.38 -5.31
N TYR A 110 -10.44 -2.40 -5.09
CA TYR A 110 -9.53 -1.71 -6.00
C TYR A 110 -9.50 -2.41 -7.35
N ALA A 111 -9.64 -1.62 -8.41
CA ALA A 111 -9.73 -2.07 -9.80
C ALA A 111 -8.68 -1.39 -10.72
N GLY A 112 -7.56 -0.94 -10.17
CA GLY A 112 -6.49 -0.31 -10.94
C GLY A 112 -6.69 1.18 -11.25
N SER A 113 -7.69 1.82 -10.63
CA SER A 113 -8.13 3.20 -10.87
C SER A 113 -7.06 4.29 -10.68
N GLY A 114 -5.89 3.98 -10.09
CA GLY A 114 -4.80 4.93 -9.93
C GLY A 114 -3.42 4.43 -10.40
N ALA A 115 -3.38 3.40 -11.26
CA ALA A 115 -2.15 2.92 -11.90
C ALA A 115 -1.62 3.84 -13.03
N GLY A 116 -2.36 4.91 -13.38
CA GLY A 116 -2.08 5.76 -14.54
C GLY A 116 -0.88 6.70 -14.43
N ASP A 117 -0.26 6.82 -13.25
CA ASP A 117 0.97 7.61 -13.07
C ASP A 117 2.18 6.66 -13.01
N ALA A 118 3.11 6.77 -13.97
CA ALA A 118 4.31 5.94 -14.01
C ALA A 118 5.12 6.03 -12.70
N ALA A 119 5.03 7.17 -12.00
CA ALA A 119 5.66 7.36 -10.70
C ALA A 119 5.10 6.45 -9.60
N ALA A 120 3.85 5.98 -9.73
CA ALA A 120 3.20 5.11 -8.75
C ALA A 120 3.77 3.68 -8.75
N SER A 121 4.38 3.25 -9.86
CA SER A 121 4.94 1.91 -10.02
C SER A 121 6.42 1.82 -9.62
N GLU A 122 7.07 2.96 -9.34
CA GLU A 122 8.49 2.98 -8.98
C GLU A 122 8.75 2.41 -7.58
N SER A 123 9.76 1.55 -7.47
CA SER A 123 10.23 1.04 -6.17
C SER A 123 10.65 2.20 -5.26
N LEU A 124 10.19 2.16 -4.01
CA LEU A 124 10.50 3.18 -3.01
C LEU A 124 11.54 2.69 -2.01
N TYR A 125 12.13 1.53 -2.24
CA TYR A 125 13.17 0.98 -1.40
C TYR A 125 14.45 1.83 -1.45
N VAL A 126 15.00 2.12 -0.28
CA VAL A 126 16.28 2.81 -0.12
C VAL A 126 17.11 2.02 0.87
N LYS A 127 18.27 1.53 0.44
CA LYS A 127 19.18 0.73 1.29
C LYS A 127 19.62 1.57 2.48
N GLY A 128 19.43 1.05 3.70
CA GLY A 128 19.82 1.73 4.94
C GLY A 128 18.90 2.87 5.38
N TYR A 129 17.67 2.96 4.85
CA TYR A 129 16.69 3.96 5.29
C TYR A 129 16.37 3.82 6.79
N LYS A 130 16.36 4.95 7.51
CA LYS A 130 15.99 5.04 8.94
C LYS A 130 14.69 5.84 9.05
N TYR A 131 13.72 5.28 9.78
CA TYR A 131 12.45 5.95 10.09
C TYR A 131 12.60 6.94 11.23
#